data_AF-A0A833N4U4-F1
#
_entry.id   AF-A0A833N4U4-F1
#
_cell.length_a   1.000
_cell.length_b   1.000
_cell.length_c   1.000
_cell.angle_alpha   90.00
_cell.angle_beta   90.00
_cell.angle_gamma   90.00
#
_symmetry.space_group_name_H-M   'P 1'
#
loop_
_entity.id
_entity.type
_entity.pdbx_description
1 polymer ?
#
loop_
_entity_poly.entity_id
_entity_poly.type
_entity_poly.pdbx_seq_one_letter_code
_entity_poly.pdbx_strand_id
1 'polypeptide(L)'
;MTGNAGPEPANDEPLGSPPRPMQARPLILGIHGLANKPPKEEKQAWWAAAIREGLRRNLGEDPRDLSFEFVYWADLRYDTPLSEDHNREPYYPARGRGPFPTADGICAPTLTDRLYRIVEWAQEKTGHLVLDDLIIEHRLDDLWGYYEDSTFREAARDRLRDALMQHAGRPLLIAAHSMGSLIAYDVLRQLERDGRCPPIDHLVTMGAPLGLAEIKHRLAEEHGSLRVPYAVARWSNLGDREDVATVGTTLAEAYAPNAAGVAVTDCPVINAYRRPRGGVNHHKSYGYLRTPEFSEAVAAFLDGDGWVASVEMSDAEGA
;
A
#
# COMPACT_ATOMS: atom_id res chain seq x y z
N MET A 1 17.88 21.42 -70.41
CA MET A 1 17.08 21.49 -69.17
C MET A 1 17.19 20.13 -68.49
N THR A 2 18.15 19.98 -67.60
CA THR A 2 18.42 18.72 -66.88
C THR A 2 18.28 19.02 -65.39
N GLY A 3 17.15 18.59 -64.82
CA GLY A 3 16.86 18.71 -63.40
C GLY A 3 17.71 17.74 -62.59
N ASN A 4 18.49 18.29 -61.67
CA ASN A 4 19.28 17.54 -60.70
C ASN A 4 18.42 17.35 -59.45
N ALA A 5 17.87 16.14 -59.25
CA ALA A 5 17.16 15.79 -58.02
C ALA A 5 18.18 15.25 -57.01
N GLY A 6 18.45 16.00 -55.95
CA GLY A 6 19.22 15.53 -54.80
C GLY A 6 18.44 14.49 -53.98
N PRO A 7 19.12 13.62 -53.22
CA PRO A 7 18.44 12.60 -52.42
C PRO A 7 17.73 13.23 -51.22
N GLU A 8 16.50 12.78 -50.96
CA GLU A 8 15.74 13.10 -49.73
C GLU A 8 16.48 12.60 -48.47
N PRO A 9 16.44 13.33 -47.35
CA PRO A 9 16.99 12.86 -46.10
C PRO A 9 16.13 11.74 -45.51
N ALA A 10 16.78 10.64 -45.11
CA ALA A 10 16.16 9.56 -44.37
C ALA A 10 15.67 10.07 -43.00
N ASN A 11 14.40 9.82 -42.70
CA ASN A 11 13.83 10.00 -41.36
C ASN A 11 14.41 8.94 -40.42
N ASP A 12 15.46 9.30 -39.68
CA ASP A 12 15.86 8.59 -38.47
C ASP A 12 14.88 8.95 -37.34
N GLU A 13 13.80 8.17 -37.20
CA GLU A 13 13.11 8.10 -35.92
C GLU A 13 14.04 7.42 -34.90
N PRO A 14 14.19 7.96 -33.67
CA PRO A 14 15.00 7.30 -32.66
C PRO A 14 14.35 5.96 -32.30
N LEU A 15 15.03 4.86 -32.63
CA LEU A 15 14.73 3.54 -32.07
C LEU A 15 14.66 3.71 -30.54
N GLY A 16 13.47 3.53 -29.97
CA GLY A 16 13.26 3.58 -28.53
C GLY A 16 14.25 2.66 -27.81
N SER A 17 14.73 3.12 -26.64
CA SER A 17 15.69 2.38 -25.81
C SER A 17 15.28 0.91 -25.66
N PRO A 18 16.23 -0.04 -25.69
CA PRO A 18 15.92 -1.45 -25.54
C PRO A 18 15.17 -1.70 -24.22
N PRO A 19 14.20 -2.64 -24.19
CA PRO A 19 13.44 -2.92 -22.98
C PRO A 19 14.38 -3.35 -21.85
N ARG A 20 14.21 -2.77 -20.65
CA ARG A 20 15.00 -3.14 -19.47
C ARG A 20 14.91 -4.66 -19.26
N PRO A 21 16.02 -5.34 -18.90
CA PRO A 21 15.97 -6.75 -18.54
C PRO A 21 14.93 -6.97 -17.44
N MET A 22 14.24 -8.12 -17.45
CA MET A 22 13.07 -8.38 -16.59
C MET A 22 13.33 -8.16 -15.09
N GLN A 23 14.57 -8.38 -14.64
CA GLN A 23 15.03 -8.16 -13.26
C GLN A 23 15.30 -6.68 -12.91
N ALA A 24 15.34 -5.76 -13.88
CA ALA A 24 15.53 -4.32 -13.65
C ALA A 24 14.23 -3.51 -13.81
N ARG A 25 13.10 -4.17 -14.10
CA ARG A 25 11.81 -3.50 -14.29
C ARG A 25 11.21 -3.14 -12.93
N PRO A 26 10.60 -1.96 -12.74
CA PRO A 26 9.85 -1.67 -11.51
C PRO A 26 8.76 -2.71 -11.25
N LEU A 27 8.55 -3.08 -9.99
CA LEU A 27 7.51 -4.02 -9.55
C LEU A 27 6.62 -3.39 -8.48
N ILE A 28 5.31 -3.53 -8.67
CA ILE A 28 4.32 -3.28 -7.63
C ILE A 28 4.01 -4.61 -6.93
N LEU A 29 4.31 -4.70 -5.64
CA LEU A 29 4.00 -5.84 -4.79
C LEU A 29 2.77 -5.52 -3.94
N GLY A 30 1.63 -6.13 -4.25
CA GLY A 30 0.39 -5.95 -3.50
C GLY A 30 0.27 -6.93 -2.33
N ILE A 31 -0.22 -6.46 -1.18
CA ILE A 31 -0.60 -7.31 -0.04
C ILE A 31 -1.98 -6.93 0.48
N HIS A 32 -2.87 -7.92 0.58
CA HIS A 32 -4.26 -7.67 0.94
C HIS A 32 -4.50 -7.61 2.45
N GLY A 33 -5.66 -7.05 2.84
CA GLY A 33 -6.17 -7.08 4.20
C GLY A 33 -6.96 -8.33 4.56
N LEU A 34 -7.50 -8.33 5.77
CA LEU A 34 -8.27 -9.41 6.38
C LEU A 34 -9.59 -9.72 5.65
N ALA A 35 -10.20 -10.85 6.02
CA ALA A 35 -11.33 -11.57 5.42
C ALA A 35 -10.90 -12.57 4.34
N ASN A 36 -11.77 -13.55 4.06
CA ASN A 36 -11.56 -14.49 2.97
C ASN A 36 -11.44 -13.73 1.64
N LYS A 37 -10.68 -14.29 0.71
CA LYS A 37 -10.39 -13.70 -0.60
C LYS A 37 -10.76 -14.68 -1.70
N PRO A 38 -11.13 -14.16 -2.88
CA PRO A 38 -11.21 -14.99 -4.07
C PRO A 38 -9.84 -15.63 -4.37
N PRO A 39 -9.79 -16.64 -5.26
CA PRO A 39 -8.54 -17.28 -5.67
C PRO A 39 -7.42 -16.26 -5.98
N LYS A 40 -6.17 -16.62 -5.65
CA LYS A 40 -5.02 -15.72 -5.75
C LYS A 40 -4.93 -15.06 -7.11
N GLU A 41 -5.06 -15.84 -8.18
CA GLU A 41 -4.92 -15.39 -9.57
C GLU A 41 -6.01 -14.38 -9.93
N GLU A 42 -7.26 -14.64 -9.53
CA GLU A 42 -8.39 -13.75 -9.74
C GLU A 42 -8.20 -12.43 -8.97
N LYS A 43 -7.83 -12.53 -7.68
CA LYS A 43 -7.60 -11.36 -6.84
C LYS A 43 -6.46 -10.50 -7.35
N GLN A 44 -5.37 -11.12 -7.82
CA GLN A 44 -4.24 -10.45 -8.44
C GLN A 44 -4.66 -9.74 -9.74
N ALA A 45 -5.41 -10.41 -10.61
CA ALA A 45 -5.93 -9.82 -11.85
C ALA A 45 -6.82 -8.61 -11.57
N TRP A 46 -7.69 -8.70 -10.54
CA TRP A 46 -8.56 -7.60 -10.13
C TRP A 46 -7.82 -6.40 -9.55
N TRP A 47 -6.76 -6.62 -8.77
CA TRP A 47 -5.89 -5.52 -8.32
C TRP A 47 -5.20 -4.84 -9.50
N ALA A 48 -4.59 -5.63 -10.39
CA ALA A 48 -3.94 -5.09 -11.58
C ALA A 48 -4.92 -4.31 -12.47
N ALA A 49 -6.16 -4.78 -12.62
CA ALA A 49 -7.21 -4.10 -13.37
C ALA A 49 -7.64 -2.78 -12.70
N ALA A 50 -7.79 -2.75 -11.37
CA ALA A 50 -8.11 -1.53 -10.62
C ALA A 50 -7.01 -0.47 -10.77
N ILE A 51 -5.74 -0.87 -10.66
CA ILE A 51 -4.58 0.04 -10.84
C ILE A 51 -4.57 0.63 -12.25
N ARG A 52 -4.70 -0.23 -13.29
CA ARG A 52 -4.78 0.24 -14.68
C ARG A 52 -6.00 1.13 -14.95
N GLU A 53 -7.13 0.85 -14.32
CA GLU A 53 -8.31 1.71 -14.40
C GLU A 53 -8.01 3.10 -13.83
N GLY A 54 -7.36 3.17 -12.66
CA GLY A 54 -6.92 4.42 -12.04
C GLY A 54 -5.99 5.21 -12.94
N LEU A 55 -4.87 4.62 -13.36
CA LEU A 55 -3.88 5.25 -14.25
C LEU A 55 -4.53 5.82 -15.52
N ARG A 56 -5.38 5.02 -16.18
CA ARG A 56 -6.03 5.44 -17.43
C ARG A 56 -7.01 6.58 -17.23
N ARG A 57 -7.79 6.56 -16.16
CA ARG A 57 -8.86 7.55 -15.93
C ARG A 57 -8.34 8.83 -15.30
N ASN A 58 -7.34 8.73 -14.43
CA ASN A 58 -6.83 9.87 -13.67
C ASN A 58 -5.71 10.59 -14.44
N LEU A 59 -4.83 9.84 -15.11
CA LEU A 59 -3.62 10.38 -15.75
C LEU A 59 -3.61 10.21 -17.28
N GLY A 60 -4.54 9.42 -17.84
CA GLY A 60 -4.53 9.10 -19.27
C GLY A 60 -3.47 8.06 -19.65
N GLU A 61 -2.88 7.38 -18.67
CA GLU A 61 -1.78 6.43 -18.86
C GLU A 61 -2.26 4.98 -18.87
N ASP A 62 -1.71 4.15 -19.75
CA ASP A 62 -1.97 2.70 -19.77
C ASP A 62 -0.65 1.94 -20.03
N PRO A 63 0.22 1.84 -19.00
CA PRO A 63 1.50 1.18 -19.15
C PRO A 63 1.30 -0.29 -19.51
N ARG A 64 1.65 -0.66 -20.75
CA ARG A 64 1.56 -2.04 -21.28
C ARG A 64 2.33 -3.03 -20.41
N ASP A 65 3.37 -2.53 -19.75
CA ASP A 65 4.43 -3.27 -19.09
C ASP A 65 4.38 -3.18 -17.55
N LEU A 66 3.23 -2.80 -16.97
CA LEU A 66 3.01 -2.77 -15.54
C LEU A 66 3.23 -4.15 -14.90
N SER A 67 4.34 -4.30 -14.16
CA SER A 67 4.63 -5.51 -13.42
C SER A 67 3.95 -5.46 -12.06
N PHE A 68 3.08 -6.43 -11.79
CA PHE A 68 2.34 -6.52 -10.55
C PHE A 68 2.36 -7.95 -10.04
N GLU A 69 2.73 -8.12 -8.77
CA GLU A 69 2.71 -9.38 -8.06
C GLU A 69 1.91 -9.25 -6.76
N PHE A 70 1.37 -10.37 -6.27
CA PHE A 70 0.44 -10.38 -5.18
C PHE A 70 0.83 -11.36 -4.08
N VAL A 71 1.10 -10.82 -2.89
CA VAL A 71 1.28 -11.58 -1.67
C VAL A 71 -0.11 -11.95 -1.13
N TYR A 72 -0.45 -13.21 -1.32
CA TYR A 72 -1.71 -13.80 -0.87
C TYR A 72 -1.46 -14.59 0.41
N TRP A 73 -2.27 -14.37 1.44
CA TRP A 73 -2.15 -15.05 2.73
C TRP A 73 -3.49 -15.53 3.30
N ALA A 74 -4.62 -15.30 2.62
CA ALA A 74 -5.94 -15.67 3.14
C ALA A 74 -6.11 -17.19 3.32
N ASP A 75 -5.42 -18.01 2.54
CA ASP A 75 -5.35 -19.47 2.68
C ASP A 75 -4.68 -19.94 3.97
N LEU A 76 -3.97 -19.07 4.70
CA LEU A 76 -3.52 -19.39 6.06
C LEU A 76 -4.65 -19.39 7.09
N ARG A 77 -5.80 -18.77 6.77
CA ARG A 77 -6.98 -18.66 7.66
C ARG A 77 -8.22 -19.36 7.13
N TYR A 78 -8.30 -19.60 5.82
CA TYR A 78 -9.47 -20.16 5.17
C TYR A 78 -9.06 -21.31 4.26
N ASP A 79 -9.59 -22.51 4.54
CA ASP A 79 -9.30 -23.72 3.76
C ASP A 79 -9.71 -23.59 2.29
N THR A 80 -10.78 -22.85 2.02
CA THR A 80 -11.30 -22.62 0.68
C THR A 80 -11.39 -21.14 0.36
N PRO A 81 -10.88 -20.69 -0.81
CA PRO A 81 -11.09 -19.34 -1.30
C PRO A 81 -12.57 -18.98 -1.40
N LEU A 82 -12.87 -17.69 -1.30
CA LEU A 82 -14.22 -17.16 -1.45
C LEU A 82 -14.73 -17.41 -2.87
N SER A 83 -15.78 -18.22 -3.02
CA SER A 83 -16.39 -18.46 -4.33
C SER A 83 -17.13 -17.22 -4.85
N GLU A 84 -17.31 -17.17 -6.17
CA GLU A 84 -18.00 -16.09 -6.87
C GLU A 84 -19.41 -15.83 -6.32
N ASP A 85 -20.20 -16.89 -6.09
CA ASP A 85 -21.57 -16.81 -5.56
C ASP A 85 -21.66 -16.16 -4.17
N HIS A 86 -20.59 -16.29 -3.37
CA HIS A 86 -20.51 -15.70 -2.03
C HIS A 86 -19.79 -14.34 -2.02
N ASN A 87 -19.15 -13.97 -3.13
CA ASN A 87 -18.43 -12.72 -3.23
C ASN A 87 -19.37 -11.54 -3.49
N ARG A 88 -19.72 -10.84 -2.40
CA ARG A 88 -20.57 -9.63 -2.45
C ARG A 88 -19.82 -8.38 -2.93
N GLU A 89 -18.51 -8.48 -3.14
CA GLU A 89 -17.63 -7.35 -3.43
C GLU A 89 -16.55 -7.69 -4.46
N PRO A 90 -16.92 -8.17 -5.67
CA PRO A 90 -15.98 -8.40 -6.74
C PRO A 90 -15.45 -7.07 -7.27
N TYR A 91 -14.29 -7.11 -7.92
CA TYR A 91 -13.89 -5.95 -8.70
C TYR A 91 -14.77 -5.82 -9.95
N TYR A 92 -15.14 -4.60 -10.29
CA TYR A 92 -15.71 -4.25 -11.57
C TYR A 92 -15.34 -2.81 -11.93
N PRO A 93 -15.18 -2.49 -13.23
CA PRO A 93 -14.91 -1.13 -13.66
C PRO A 93 -16.01 -0.18 -13.17
N ALA A 94 -15.61 0.98 -12.63
CA ALA A 94 -16.58 1.98 -12.23
C ALA A 94 -17.31 2.55 -13.45
N ARG A 95 -18.57 2.93 -13.25
CA ARG A 95 -19.33 3.67 -14.28
C ARG A 95 -18.67 5.02 -14.55
N GLY A 96 -18.75 5.48 -15.79
CA GLY A 96 -18.16 6.75 -16.24
C GLY A 96 -16.78 6.59 -16.87
N ARG A 97 -16.28 7.69 -17.45
CA ARG A 97 -14.98 7.75 -18.15
C ARG A 97 -14.01 8.80 -17.60
N GLY A 98 -14.50 9.77 -16.82
CA GLY A 98 -13.67 10.83 -16.25
C GLY A 98 -12.81 10.35 -15.06
N PRO A 99 -11.97 11.23 -14.50
CA PRO A 99 -11.15 10.90 -13.33
C PRO A 99 -12.02 10.52 -12.12
N PHE A 100 -11.42 9.76 -11.20
CA PHE A 100 -12.00 9.48 -9.90
C PHE A 100 -11.98 10.74 -9.01
N PRO A 101 -12.89 10.84 -8.02
CA PRO A 101 -12.90 11.98 -7.10
C PRO A 101 -11.61 11.99 -6.25
N THR A 102 -11.11 13.18 -5.97
CA THR A 102 -10.01 13.45 -5.02
C THR A 102 -10.56 14.18 -3.79
N ALA A 103 -9.89 14.03 -2.65
CA ALA A 103 -10.26 14.77 -1.46
C ALA A 103 -9.72 16.21 -1.54
N ASP A 104 -10.58 17.22 -1.39
CA ASP A 104 -10.13 18.61 -1.27
C ASP A 104 -9.20 18.74 -0.06
N GLY A 105 -7.96 19.15 -0.33
CA GLY A 105 -6.84 19.11 0.60
C GLY A 105 -7.10 19.93 1.86
N ILE A 106 -7.33 19.21 2.96
CA ILE A 106 -7.01 19.51 4.38
C ILE A 106 -7.55 18.32 5.17
N CYS A 107 -6.68 17.57 5.86
CA CYS A 107 -7.09 16.55 6.84
C CYS A 107 -7.64 17.23 8.10
N ALA A 108 -8.87 17.75 8.04
CA ALA A 108 -9.57 18.21 9.22
C ALA A 108 -10.17 16.99 9.95
N PRO A 109 -9.95 16.84 11.26
CA PRO A 109 -10.51 15.72 12.02
C PRO A 109 -12.04 15.74 11.93
N THR A 110 -12.63 14.60 11.61
CA THR A 110 -14.07 14.39 11.59
C THR A 110 -14.67 14.56 13.00
N LEU A 111 -16.00 14.73 13.10
CA LEU A 111 -16.70 14.71 14.40
C LEU A 111 -16.40 13.41 15.17
N THR A 112 -16.25 12.31 14.43
CA THR A 112 -15.85 10.99 14.92
C THR A 112 -14.42 11.03 15.46
N ASP A 113 -13.45 11.58 14.73
CA ASP A 113 -12.05 11.74 15.19
C ASP A 113 -11.95 12.62 16.45
N ARG A 114 -12.78 13.66 16.56
CA ARG A 114 -12.83 14.51 17.77
C ARG A 114 -13.39 13.74 18.96
N LEU A 115 -14.43 12.94 18.75
CA LEU A 115 -14.99 12.07 19.79
C LEU A 115 -13.97 11.03 20.22
N TYR A 116 -13.26 10.40 19.29
CA TYR A 116 -12.19 9.44 19.58
C TYR A 116 -11.01 10.07 20.31
N ARG A 117 -10.55 11.26 19.95
CA ARG A 117 -9.49 11.96 20.70
C ARG A 117 -9.89 12.27 22.14
N ILE A 118 -11.17 12.56 22.37
CA ILE A 118 -11.70 12.76 23.73
C ILE A 118 -11.71 11.43 24.49
N VAL A 119 -12.04 10.32 23.81
CA VAL A 119 -12.00 8.97 24.38
C VAL A 119 -10.56 8.51 24.64
N GLU A 120 -9.61 8.72 23.73
CA GLU A 120 -8.17 8.42 23.92
C GLU A 120 -7.61 9.21 25.11
N TRP A 121 -7.90 10.52 25.19
CA TRP A 121 -7.50 11.34 26.35
C TRP A 121 -8.13 10.86 27.65
N ALA A 122 -9.38 10.40 27.61
CA ALA A 122 -10.05 9.83 28.76
C ALA A 122 -9.43 8.48 29.15
N GLN A 123 -9.13 7.60 28.19
CA GLN A 123 -8.53 6.28 28.40
C GLN A 123 -7.11 6.38 28.98
N GLU A 124 -6.26 7.27 28.45
CA GLU A 124 -4.92 7.55 28.99
C GLU A 124 -4.96 8.01 30.46
N LYS A 125 -6.04 8.69 30.86
CA LYS A 125 -6.21 9.16 32.25
C LYS A 125 -6.95 8.20 33.18
N THR A 126 -7.83 7.35 32.65
CA THR A 126 -8.80 6.59 33.47
C THR A 126 -8.66 5.08 33.39
N GLY A 127 -7.91 4.53 32.42
CA GLY A 127 -7.63 3.10 32.31
C GLY A 127 -8.83 2.20 31.97
N HIS A 128 -9.99 2.76 31.62
CA HIS A 128 -11.18 2.00 31.25
C HIS A 128 -11.56 2.24 29.78
N LEU A 129 -11.76 1.17 29.02
CA LEU A 129 -12.34 1.22 27.67
C LEU A 129 -13.81 1.65 27.78
N VAL A 130 -14.14 2.79 27.16
CA VAL A 130 -15.52 3.15 26.86
C VAL A 130 -15.62 3.25 25.35
N LEU A 131 -16.32 2.30 24.71
CA LEU A 131 -17.54 2.58 23.93
C LEU A 131 -18.09 1.33 23.24
N ASP A 132 -19.42 1.19 23.32
CA ASP A 132 -20.27 0.37 22.47
C ASP A 132 -20.39 1.01 21.08
N ASP A 133 -19.85 0.38 20.03
CA ASP A 133 -20.27 0.59 18.64
C ASP A 133 -20.00 -0.69 17.82
N LEU A 134 -21.07 -1.43 17.54
CA LEU A 134 -21.12 -2.80 16.99
C LEU A 134 -20.32 -3.06 15.70
N ILE A 135 -19.88 -2.01 14.99
CA ILE A 135 -19.14 -2.07 13.72
C ILE A 135 -17.62 -2.09 13.94
N ILE A 136 -17.16 -1.54 15.07
CA ILE A 136 -15.73 -1.45 15.42
C ILE A 136 -15.26 -2.73 16.12
N GLU A 137 -16.11 -3.32 16.95
CA GLU A 137 -15.84 -4.58 17.66
C GLU A 137 -15.39 -5.67 16.68
N HIS A 138 -16.18 -5.93 15.62
CA HIS A 138 -15.87 -6.95 14.61
C HIS A 138 -14.57 -6.70 13.81
N ARG A 139 -14.03 -5.48 13.76
CA ARG A 139 -12.79 -5.17 13.01
C ARG A 139 -11.57 -5.12 13.90
N LEU A 140 -11.73 -4.72 15.16
CA LEU A 140 -10.68 -4.78 16.16
C LEU A 140 -10.44 -6.22 16.62
N ASP A 141 -11.49 -7.02 16.87
CA ASP A 141 -11.42 -8.47 17.19
C ASP A 141 -10.60 -9.26 16.16
N ASP A 142 -10.74 -8.83 14.92
CA ASP A 142 -10.16 -9.47 13.76
C ASP A 142 -8.67 -9.06 13.59
N LEU A 143 -8.31 -7.82 13.98
CA LEU A 143 -6.91 -7.39 14.15
C LEU A 143 -6.26 -8.03 15.37
N TRP A 144 -7.03 -8.28 16.44
CA TRP A 144 -6.56 -9.02 17.61
C TRP A 144 -6.10 -10.43 17.23
N GLY A 145 -6.84 -11.11 16.36
CA GLY A 145 -6.45 -12.41 15.84
C GLY A 145 -5.07 -12.44 15.15
N TYR A 146 -4.53 -11.31 14.68
CA TYR A 146 -3.16 -11.25 14.18
C TYR A 146 -2.12 -11.31 15.31
N TYR A 147 -2.37 -10.67 16.45
CA TYR A 147 -1.45 -10.69 17.60
C TYR A 147 -1.64 -11.91 18.51
N GLU A 148 -2.84 -12.49 18.55
CA GLU A 148 -3.16 -13.67 19.37
C GLU A 148 -2.62 -14.98 18.76
N ASP A 149 -2.63 -15.10 17.43
CA ASP A 149 -2.12 -16.28 16.73
C ASP A 149 -0.71 -16.01 16.17
N SER A 150 0.29 -16.35 16.98
CA SER A 150 1.71 -16.20 16.61
C SER A 150 2.12 -17.06 15.42
N THR A 151 1.46 -18.21 15.20
CA THR A 151 1.77 -19.13 14.10
C THR A 151 1.28 -18.54 12.78
N PHE A 152 0.02 -18.09 12.75
CA PHE A 152 -0.52 -17.35 11.61
C PHE A 152 0.30 -16.09 11.32
N ARG A 153 0.64 -15.33 12.36
CA ARG A 153 1.40 -14.09 12.24
C ARG A 153 2.75 -14.32 11.56
N GLU A 154 3.53 -15.28 12.05
CA GLU A 154 4.84 -15.58 11.45
C GLU A 154 4.70 -16.09 10.01
N ALA A 155 3.73 -16.99 9.74
CA ALA A 155 3.49 -17.48 8.39
C ALA A 155 3.06 -16.37 7.40
N ALA A 156 2.27 -15.39 7.86
CA ALA A 156 1.90 -14.24 7.04
C ALA A 156 3.11 -13.31 6.78
N ARG A 157 3.95 -13.10 7.81
CA ARG A 157 5.21 -12.35 7.69
C ARG A 157 6.19 -13.02 6.72
N ASP A 158 6.33 -14.35 6.81
CA ASP A 158 7.15 -15.17 5.92
C ASP A 158 6.81 -14.96 4.46
N ARG A 159 5.52 -15.00 4.09
CA ARG A 159 5.10 -14.82 2.70
C ARG A 159 5.52 -13.49 2.11
N LEU A 160 5.42 -12.41 2.89
CA LEU A 160 5.88 -11.10 2.43
C LEU A 160 7.40 -11.02 2.41
N ARG A 161 8.08 -11.54 3.45
CA ARG A 161 9.54 -11.61 3.52
C ARG A 161 10.12 -12.34 2.31
N ASP A 162 9.60 -13.51 1.97
CA ASP A 162 10.03 -14.31 0.83
C ASP A 162 9.82 -13.56 -0.49
N ALA A 163 8.66 -12.94 -0.68
CA ALA A 163 8.40 -12.13 -1.88
C ALA A 163 9.36 -10.94 -2.00
N LEU A 164 9.66 -10.25 -0.90
CA LEU A 164 10.64 -9.16 -0.89
C LEU A 164 12.04 -9.64 -1.21
N MET A 165 12.48 -10.79 -0.65
CA MET A 165 13.78 -11.37 -0.96
C MET A 165 13.88 -11.84 -2.41
N GLN A 166 12.83 -12.47 -2.94
CA GLN A 166 12.78 -12.96 -4.32
C GLN A 166 12.95 -11.82 -5.34
N HIS A 167 12.44 -10.63 -5.01
CA HIS A 167 12.51 -9.45 -5.87
C HIS A 167 13.52 -8.41 -5.39
N ALA A 168 14.47 -8.79 -4.53
CA ALA A 168 15.56 -7.92 -4.15
C ALA A 168 16.38 -7.49 -5.38
N GLY A 169 16.84 -6.23 -5.41
CA GLY A 169 17.70 -5.70 -6.48
C GLY A 169 16.96 -5.06 -7.66
N ARG A 170 15.63 -4.92 -7.60
CA ARG A 170 14.82 -4.14 -8.55
C ARG A 170 14.03 -3.05 -7.83
N PRO A 171 13.53 -2.01 -8.53
CA PRO A 171 12.68 -1.01 -7.89
C PRO A 171 11.37 -1.64 -7.38
N LEU A 172 11.01 -1.36 -6.14
CA LEU A 172 9.87 -1.97 -5.44
C LEU A 172 8.92 -0.92 -4.86
N LEU A 173 7.65 -1.00 -5.28
CA LEU A 173 6.53 -0.34 -4.62
C LEU A 173 5.71 -1.39 -3.89
N ILE A 174 5.50 -1.20 -2.58
CA ILE A 174 4.58 -2.05 -1.80
C ILE A 174 3.23 -1.37 -1.73
N ALA A 175 2.18 -2.00 -2.26
CA ALA A 175 0.80 -1.57 -2.13
C ALA A 175 0.09 -2.42 -1.06
N ALA A 176 0.01 -1.90 0.16
CA ALA A 176 -0.51 -2.62 1.31
C ALA A 176 -1.89 -2.12 1.72
N HIS A 177 -2.86 -3.03 1.87
CA HIS A 177 -4.23 -2.69 2.25
C HIS A 177 -4.59 -3.23 3.63
N SER A 178 -5.14 -2.38 4.50
CA SER A 178 -5.69 -2.77 5.80
C SER A 178 -4.69 -3.58 6.63
N MET A 179 -5.02 -4.81 7.08
CA MET A 179 -4.06 -5.68 7.78
C MET A 179 -2.78 -5.97 6.99
N GLY A 180 -2.82 -5.92 5.65
CA GLY A 180 -1.62 -6.00 4.84
C GLY A 180 -0.62 -4.87 5.13
N SER A 181 -1.09 -3.69 5.51
CA SER A 181 -0.24 -2.57 5.94
C SER A 181 0.46 -2.83 7.27
N LEU A 182 -0.24 -3.50 8.19
CA LEU A 182 0.34 -3.94 9.47
C LEU A 182 1.44 -5.00 9.24
N ILE A 183 1.14 -6.02 8.44
CA ILE A 183 2.09 -7.07 8.07
C ILE A 183 3.31 -6.45 7.35
N ALA A 184 3.09 -5.50 6.42
CA ALA A 184 4.17 -4.83 5.72
C ALA A 184 5.08 -4.05 6.67
N TYR A 185 4.52 -3.27 7.60
CA TYR A 185 5.31 -2.55 8.58
C TYR A 185 6.10 -3.52 9.48
N ASP A 186 5.46 -4.57 10.01
CA ASP A 186 6.12 -5.59 10.84
C ASP A 186 7.31 -6.25 10.15
N VAL A 187 7.12 -6.70 8.90
CA VAL A 187 8.17 -7.36 8.12
C VAL A 187 9.32 -6.42 7.82
N LEU A 188 9.03 -5.17 7.44
CA LEU A 188 10.09 -4.18 7.18
C LEU A 188 10.89 -3.86 8.45
N ARG A 189 10.22 -3.76 9.61
CA ARG A 189 10.89 -3.55 10.91
C ARG A 189 11.68 -4.78 11.37
N GLN A 190 11.20 -5.99 11.11
CA GLN A 190 11.97 -7.23 11.34
C GLN A 190 13.23 -7.28 10.49
N LEU A 191 13.09 -7.09 9.17
CA LEU A 191 14.22 -7.11 8.23
C LEU A 191 15.23 -5.98 8.51
N GLU A 192 14.78 -4.84 9.02
CA GLU A 192 15.66 -3.77 9.50
C GLU A 192 16.52 -4.21 10.68
N ARG A 193 15.94 -4.88 11.67
CA ARG A 193 16.71 -5.42 12.80
C ARG A 193 17.73 -6.47 12.34
N ASP A 194 17.37 -7.27 11.33
CA ASP A 194 18.23 -8.31 10.77
C ASP A 194 19.30 -7.75 9.81
N GLY A 195 19.24 -6.47 9.44
CA GLY A 195 20.16 -5.83 8.49
C GLY A 195 20.02 -6.34 7.04
N ARG A 196 18.87 -6.92 6.69
CA ARG A 196 18.63 -7.63 5.41
C ARG A 196 17.48 -7.05 4.59
N CYS A 197 17.01 -5.85 4.92
CA CYS A 197 15.86 -5.26 4.24
C CYS A 197 16.27 -4.71 2.85
N PRO A 198 15.67 -5.19 1.75
CA PRO A 198 15.92 -4.64 0.43
C PRO A 198 15.37 -3.20 0.35
N PRO A 199 15.97 -2.32 -0.46
CA PRO A 199 15.43 -0.98 -0.68
C PRO A 199 13.98 -1.03 -1.18
N ILE A 200 13.13 -0.19 -0.59
CA ILE A 200 11.73 -0.01 -0.97
C ILE A 200 11.55 1.42 -1.47
N ASP A 201 11.39 1.61 -2.78
CA ASP A 201 11.24 2.92 -3.39
C ASP A 201 9.98 3.66 -2.91
N HIS A 202 8.91 2.90 -2.63
CA HIS A 202 7.66 3.48 -2.14
C HIS A 202 6.83 2.45 -1.35
N LEU A 203 6.58 2.74 -0.07
CA LEU A 203 5.55 2.08 0.71
C LEU A 203 4.24 2.86 0.59
N VAL A 204 3.20 2.23 0.05
CA VAL A 204 1.85 2.80 -0.04
C VAL A 204 0.91 1.99 0.85
N THR A 205 0.46 2.58 1.96
CA THR A 205 -0.51 1.96 2.86
C THR A 205 -1.90 2.51 2.58
N MET A 206 -2.92 1.64 2.58
CA MET A 206 -4.30 2.01 2.22
C MET A 206 -5.27 1.50 3.28
N GLY A 207 -6.11 2.37 3.84
CA GLY A 207 -7.09 1.97 4.88
C GLY A 207 -6.41 1.32 6.09
N ALA A 208 -5.23 1.82 6.47
CA ALA A 208 -4.31 1.13 7.38
C ALA A 208 -4.66 1.37 8.86
N PRO A 209 -4.69 0.32 9.70
CA PRO A 209 -4.99 0.42 11.14
C PRO A 209 -3.79 0.91 11.98
N LEU A 210 -2.74 1.43 11.34
CA LEU A 210 -1.46 1.76 11.96
C LEU A 210 -1.54 2.98 12.90
N GLY A 211 -2.62 3.77 12.82
CA GLY A 211 -2.88 4.93 13.68
C GLY A 211 -3.61 4.60 14.99
N LEU A 212 -4.16 3.39 15.12
CA LEU A 212 -4.92 2.95 16.29
C LEU A 212 -4.00 2.81 17.51
N ALA A 213 -4.43 3.31 18.67
CA ALA A 213 -3.64 3.30 19.91
C ALA A 213 -3.12 1.90 20.28
N GLU A 214 -3.98 0.88 20.23
CA GLU A 214 -3.59 -0.50 20.55
C GLU A 214 -2.55 -1.04 19.56
N ILE A 215 -2.74 -0.83 18.26
CA ILE A 215 -1.80 -1.29 17.24
C ILE A 215 -0.45 -0.59 17.41
N LYS A 216 -0.44 0.73 17.63
CA LYS A 216 0.77 1.49 17.94
C LYS A 216 1.49 0.94 19.17
N HIS A 217 0.76 0.58 20.22
CA HIS A 217 1.33 0.02 21.43
C HIS A 217 2.02 -1.32 21.14
N ARG A 218 1.33 -2.26 20.49
CA ARG A 218 1.88 -3.57 20.10
C ARG A 218 3.10 -3.45 19.19
N LEU A 219 3.05 -2.55 18.22
CA LEU A 219 4.18 -2.27 17.34
C LEU A 219 5.37 -1.69 18.12
N ALA A 220 5.11 -0.82 19.09
CA ALA A 220 6.15 -0.24 19.92
C ALA A 220 6.78 -1.26 20.87
N GLU A 221 5.98 -2.17 21.43
CA GLU A 221 6.45 -3.30 22.24
C GLU A 221 7.38 -4.22 21.43
N GLU A 222 7.02 -4.53 20.18
CA GLU A 222 7.79 -5.47 19.37
C GLU A 222 9.04 -4.86 18.69
N HIS A 223 8.96 -3.60 18.25
CA HIS A 223 9.98 -2.98 17.37
C HIS A 223 10.63 -1.72 17.94
N GLY A 224 10.26 -1.30 19.15
CA GLY A 224 10.69 -0.04 19.75
C GLY A 224 9.96 1.16 19.16
N SER A 225 10.56 2.36 19.21
CA SER A 225 9.90 3.59 18.77
C SER A 225 9.33 3.49 17.33
N LEU A 226 8.10 3.99 17.16
CA LEU A 226 7.43 4.03 15.86
C LEU A 226 8.18 5.00 14.94
N ARG A 227 8.62 4.49 13.79
CA ARG A 227 9.36 5.26 12.80
C ARG A 227 9.21 4.67 11.41
N VAL A 228 9.48 5.48 10.40
CA VAL A 228 9.63 4.98 9.02
C VAL A 228 10.76 3.93 8.98
N PRO A 229 10.54 2.72 8.42
CA PRO A 229 11.63 1.75 8.26
C PRO A 229 12.77 2.31 7.41
N TYR A 230 14.03 1.98 7.73
CA TYR A 230 15.20 2.59 7.08
C TYR A 230 15.26 2.34 5.57
N ALA A 231 14.76 1.20 5.11
CA ALA A 231 14.79 0.80 3.70
C ALA A 231 13.76 1.54 2.84
N VAL A 232 12.83 2.28 3.46
CA VAL A 232 11.74 2.97 2.75
C VAL A 232 12.19 4.36 2.32
N ALA A 233 12.20 4.60 1.01
CA ALA A 233 12.56 5.89 0.41
C ALA A 233 11.38 6.88 0.39
N ARG A 234 10.14 6.37 0.30
CA ARG A 234 8.89 7.16 0.36
C ARG A 234 7.80 6.37 1.07
N TRP A 235 7.01 7.02 1.92
CA TRP A 235 5.81 6.42 2.51
C TRP A 235 4.59 7.32 2.31
N SER A 236 3.63 6.87 1.50
CA SER A 236 2.30 7.50 1.35
C SER A 236 1.24 6.67 2.07
N ASN A 237 0.50 7.29 2.98
CA ASN A 237 -0.60 6.66 3.69
C ASN A 237 -1.94 7.20 3.20
N LEU A 238 -2.68 6.38 2.44
CA LEU A 238 -3.95 6.74 1.82
C LEU A 238 -5.10 6.37 2.75
N GLY A 239 -5.85 7.38 3.19
CA GLY A 239 -7.00 7.20 4.08
C GLY A 239 -8.25 7.91 3.57
N ASP A 240 -9.36 7.18 3.46
CA ASP A 240 -10.69 7.77 3.27
C ASP A 240 -11.28 8.13 4.64
N ARG A 241 -11.81 9.35 4.81
CA ARG A 241 -12.38 9.81 6.08
C ARG A 241 -13.61 9.01 6.53
N GLU A 242 -14.31 8.38 5.60
CA GLU A 242 -15.47 7.54 5.88
C GLU A 242 -15.05 6.07 6.10
N ASP A 243 -13.75 5.75 6.00
CA ASP A 243 -13.21 4.44 6.32
C ASP A 243 -12.84 4.35 7.80
N VAL A 244 -13.68 3.67 8.56
CA VAL A 244 -13.48 3.51 10.02
C VAL A 244 -12.13 2.86 10.38
N ALA A 245 -11.47 2.14 9.48
CA ALA A 245 -10.13 1.58 9.77
C ALA A 245 -9.01 2.62 9.77
N THR A 246 -9.23 3.83 9.24
CA THR A 246 -8.25 4.92 9.27
C THR A 246 -8.45 5.84 10.46
N VAL A 247 -9.40 5.53 11.34
CA VAL A 247 -9.59 6.24 12.60
C VAL A 247 -8.35 6.06 13.47
N GLY A 248 -7.84 7.16 14.02
CA GLY A 248 -6.65 7.15 14.88
C GLY A 248 -5.80 8.40 14.69
N THR A 249 -4.60 8.37 15.26
CA THR A 249 -3.63 9.46 15.08
C THR A 249 -3.13 9.50 13.64
N THR A 250 -2.97 10.70 13.11
CA THR A 250 -2.23 10.96 11.86
C THR A 250 -0.90 10.23 11.88
N LEU A 251 -0.57 9.46 10.83
CA LEU A 251 0.61 8.60 10.84
C LEU A 251 1.89 9.44 10.82
N ALA A 252 1.89 10.57 10.13
CA ALA A 252 2.99 11.54 10.13
C ALA A 252 3.29 12.12 11.52
N GLU A 253 2.30 12.18 12.42
CA GLU A 253 2.51 12.61 13.81
C GLU A 253 3.00 11.46 14.70
N ALA A 254 2.53 10.24 14.43
CA ALA A 254 2.81 9.08 15.27
C ALA A 254 4.15 8.37 14.95
N TYR A 255 4.62 8.46 13.70
CA TYR A 255 5.81 7.74 13.23
C TYR A 255 6.93 8.72 12.90
N ALA A 256 8.05 8.63 13.63
CA ALA A 256 9.20 9.49 13.40
C ALA A 256 9.84 9.24 12.03
N PRO A 257 10.47 10.26 11.41
CA PRO A 257 11.24 10.07 10.18
C PRO A 257 12.38 9.06 10.37
N ASN A 258 12.77 8.38 9.29
CA ASN A 258 13.98 7.55 9.31
C ASN A 258 15.26 8.41 9.28
N ALA A 259 16.43 7.78 9.35
CA ALA A 259 17.72 8.48 9.38
C ALA A 259 18.01 9.31 8.11
N ALA A 260 17.36 8.99 6.98
CA ALA A 260 17.46 9.76 5.74
C ALA A 260 16.45 10.93 5.70
N GLY A 261 15.69 11.16 6.77
CA GLY A 261 14.68 12.22 6.86
C GLY A 261 13.36 11.89 6.17
N VAL A 262 13.16 10.64 5.73
CA VAL A 262 11.88 10.21 5.12
C VAL A 262 10.82 10.14 6.21
N ALA A 263 9.77 10.94 6.08
CA ALA A 263 8.59 10.96 6.94
C ALA A 263 7.37 10.36 6.23
N VAL A 264 6.34 9.99 7.00
CA VAL A 264 5.05 9.56 6.43
C VAL A 264 4.35 10.76 5.80
N THR A 265 3.79 10.56 4.61
CA THR A 265 2.90 11.51 3.95
C THR A 265 1.48 10.98 4.02
N ASP A 266 0.63 11.56 4.89
CA ASP A 266 -0.79 11.24 4.94
C ASP A 266 -1.54 11.89 3.75
N CYS A 267 -2.16 11.06 2.92
CA CYS A 267 -2.87 11.43 1.71
C CYS A 267 -4.37 11.13 1.90
N PRO A 268 -5.21 12.14 2.20
CA PRO A 268 -6.65 11.94 2.20
C PRO A 268 -7.13 11.54 0.81
N VAL A 269 -8.01 10.53 0.73
CA VAL A 269 -8.57 10.07 -0.56
C VAL A 269 -10.08 9.92 -0.48
N ILE A 270 -10.73 9.78 -1.64
CA ILE A 270 -12.14 9.38 -1.72
C ILE A 270 -12.25 7.99 -2.36
N ASN A 271 -12.50 6.99 -1.52
CA ASN A 271 -12.77 5.62 -1.96
C ASN A 271 -14.21 5.49 -2.45
N ALA A 272 -14.40 5.75 -3.74
CA ALA A 272 -15.71 5.69 -4.39
C ALA A 272 -16.15 4.25 -4.76
N TYR A 273 -15.61 3.20 -4.13
CA TYR A 273 -16.04 1.84 -4.43
C TYR A 273 -17.48 1.59 -3.96
N ARG A 274 -18.25 0.94 -4.84
CA ARG A 274 -19.61 0.50 -4.57
C ARG A 274 -19.69 -1.01 -4.73
N ARG A 275 -20.59 -1.64 -3.99
CA ARG A 275 -20.98 -3.04 -4.18
C ARG A 275 -21.87 -3.14 -5.42
N PRO A 276 -21.95 -4.32 -6.08
CA PRO A 276 -22.87 -4.53 -7.20
C PRO A 276 -24.33 -4.17 -6.87
N ARG A 277 -24.74 -4.37 -5.61
CA ARG A 277 -26.08 -4.03 -5.09
C ARG A 277 -26.22 -2.59 -4.57
N GLY A 278 -25.28 -1.69 -4.88
CA GLY A 278 -25.39 -0.24 -4.72
C GLY A 278 -24.78 0.38 -3.45
N GLY A 279 -24.59 -0.39 -2.38
CA GLY A 279 -24.00 0.10 -1.14
C GLY A 279 -22.54 0.56 -1.30
N VAL A 280 -22.17 1.67 -0.67
CA VAL A 280 -20.78 2.16 -0.66
C VAL A 280 -19.93 1.26 0.26
N ASN A 281 -18.66 1.08 -0.07
CA ASN A 281 -17.68 0.51 0.85
C ASN A 281 -16.36 1.28 0.73
N HIS A 282 -16.17 2.26 1.62
CA HIS A 282 -15.00 3.13 1.72
C HIS A 282 -13.71 2.39 2.08
N HIS A 283 -13.81 1.14 2.56
CA HIS A 283 -12.64 0.34 2.92
C HIS A 283 -12.17 -0.60 1.81
N LYS A 284 -12.89 -0.74 0.69
CA LYS A 284 -12.53 -1.77 -0.29
C LYS A 284 -11.23 -1.42 -1.02
N SER A 285 -10.26 -2.34 -1.02
CA SER A 285 -8.96 -2.17 -1.71
C SER A 285 -9.07 -1.63 -3.14
N TYR A 286 -10.00 -2.15 -3.95
CA TYR A 286 -10.12 -1.71 -5.35
C TYR A 286 -10.44 -0.24 -5.51
N GLY A 287 -11.13 0.37 -4.53
CA GLY A 287 -11.42 1.78 -4.59
C GLY A 287 -10.21 2.65 -4.26
N TYR A 288 -9.37 2.23 -3.30
CA TYR A 288 -8.07 2.86 -3.03
C TYR A 288 -7.13 2.76 -4.23
N LEU A 289 -7.01 1.58 -4.84
CA LEU A 289 -6.10 1.31 -5.97
C LEU A 289 -6.39 2.13 -7.24
N ARG A 290 -7.55 2.78 -7.31
CA ARG A 290 -7.96 3.59 -8.46
C ARG A 290 -8.16 5.06 -8.12
N THR A 291 -7.80 5.50 -6.91
CA THR A 291 -7.84 6.94 -6.60
C THR A 291 -6.75 7.69 -7.37
N PRO A 292 -6.93 9.01 -7.58
CA PRO A 292 -5.89 9.84 -8.20
C PRO A 292 -4.56 9.76 -7.45
N GLU A 293 -4.58 9.77 -6.12
CA GLU A 293 -3.39 9.78 -5.26
C GLU A 293 -2.58 8.47 -5.40
N PHE A 294 -3.27 7.33 -5.48
CA PHE A 294 -2.58 6.05 -5.76
C PHE A 294 -2.00 6.03 -7.18
N SER A 295 -2.73 6.60 -8.16
CA SER A 295 -2.28 6.66 -9.55
C SER A 295 -1.03 7.51 -9.70
N GLU A 296 -0.98 8.67 -9.03
CA GLU A 296 0.18 9.55 -8.97
C GLU A 296 1.39 8.88 -8.30
N ALA A 297 1.16 8.17 -7.18
CA ALA A 297 2.21 7.39 -6.52
C ALA A 297 2.82 6.33 -7.46
N VAL A 298 1.97 5.61 -8.21
CA VAL A 298 2.43 4.62 -9.19
C VAL A 298 3.15 5.28 -10.36
N ALA A 299 2.62 6.36 -10.96
CA ALA A 299 3.27 7.05 -12.07
C ALA A 299 4.66 7.57 -11.67
N ALA A 300 4.76 8.26 -10.52
CA ALA A 300 6.03 8.74 -9.98
C ALA A 300 7.00 7.61 -9.58
N PHE A 301 6.52 6.40 -9.34
CA PHE A 301 7.36 5.22 -9.13
C PHE A 301 7.87 4.65 -10.46
N LEU A 302 7.02 4.58 -11.49
CA LEU A 302 7.38 4.08 -12.81
C LEU A 302 8.33 5.01 -13.55
N ASP A 303 8.18 6.33 -13.37
CA ASP A 303 9.04 7.37 -13.96
C ASP A 303 10.37 7.54 -13.21
N GLY A 304 10.48 6.99 -12.00
CA GLY A 304 11.72 6.97 -11.24
C GLY A 304 12.76 6.10 -11.93
N ASP A 305 13.69 6.73 -12.65
CA ASP A 305 14.93 6.05 -13.06
C ASP A 305 15.67 5.59 -11.81
N GLY A 306 15.89 4.27 -11.73
CA GLY A 306 16.20 3.56 -10.49
C GLY A 306 17.33 4.22 -9.70
N TRP A 307 17.03 4.57 -8.46
CA TRP A 307 18.03 5.04 -7.51
C TRP A 307 18.91 3.84 -7.11
N VAL A 308 19.92 3.54 -7.93
CA VAL A 308 21.00 2.63 -7.56
C VAL A 308 21.90 3.38 -6.58
N ALA A 309 21.47 3.51 -5.32
CA ALA A 309 22.39 3.83 -4.25
C ALA A 309 23.12 2.54 -3.88
N SER A 310 24.27 2.30 -4.51
CA SER A 310 25.30 1.44 -3.96
C SER A 310 25.73 2.05 -2.62
N VAL A 311 25.20 1.52 -1.53
CA VAL A 311 25.75 1.75 -0.19
C VAL A 311 27.06 0.98 -0.15
N GLU A 312 28.18 1.68 -0.39
CA GLU A 312 29.48 1.20 0.05
C GLU A 312 29.43 1.10 1.57
N MET A 313 29.37 -0.14 2.07
CA MET A 313 29.77 -0.40 3.44
C MET A 313 31.25 -0.10 3.53
N SER A 314 31.60 1.01 4.18
CA SER A 314 32.98 1.26 4.58
C SER A 314 33.39 0.17 5.56
N ASP A 315 34.29 -0.70 5.14
CA ASP A 315 35.01 -1.61 6.01
C ASP A 315 35.73 -0.80 7.09
N ALA A 316 35.19 -0.85 8.31
CA ALA A 316 35.91 -0.44 9.50
C ALA A 316 36.64 -1.65 10.08
N GLU A 317 37.73 -2.05 9.44
CA GLU A 317 38.82 -2.80 10.08
C GLU A 317 40.06 -1.90 10.16
N GLY A 318 40.55 -1.70 11.39
CA GLY A 318 41.98 -1.48 11.64
C GLY A 318 42.43 -0.11 12.12
N ALA A 319 42.35 0.14 13.44
CA ALA A 319 43.47 0.56 14.31
C ALA A 319 43.05 0.53 15.78
#